data_AF-K8EHQ3-F1
#
_entry.id   AF-K8EHQ3-F1
#
_cell.length_a   1.000
_cell.length_b   1.000
_cell.length_c   1.000
_cell.angle_alpha   90.00
_cell.angle_beta   90.00
_cell.angle_gamma   90.00
#
_symmetry.space_group_name_H-M   'P 1'
#
loop_
_entity.id
_entity.type
_entity.pdbx_description
1 polymer ?
#
loop_
_entity_poly.entity_id
_entity_poly.type
_entity_poly.pdbx_seq_one_letter_code
_entity_poly.pdbx_strand_id
1 'polypeptide(L)'
;MTPPQPKWKSETAEEETGEGQQPRFTMGYWQMRGLGAAIRMLLHWGKYTHRGGAEMNFKDVQYAQDANGVNEWFKRDKVEMIKDANPLANIPYLIDHEEKKTIVQFLCICDYLGRKIGVDETDENSDQRLRNAQIAMEIFDLRNSVIRLVYKFPNSVRTQSEFYERLPEHLGACKKTYKKLESWLQFHDFTYFAKKDAVSSCDFHAFEMIDQHEHYQTLVREKDGEAVEKQGMLSEFPRLKKFHAEMKSRPELKAYFESKEYKEFQLNNHTLANSWDGPGPSSKR
;
A
#
# COMPACT_ATOMS: atom_id res chain seq x y z
N MET A 1 6.35 29.27 10.10
CA MET A 1 6.27 29.58 8.66
C MET A 1 5.27 28.63 8.04
N THR A 2 4.26 29.15 7.36
CA THR A 2 3.28 28.33 6.65
C THR A 2 3.93 27.77 5.39
N PRO A 3 3.98 26.45 5.18
CA PRO A 3 4.44 25.89 3.91
C PRO A 3 3.55 26.42 2.79
N PRO A 4 4.10 26.86 1.65
CA PRO A 4 3.32 27.22 0.48
C PRO A 4 2.33 26.11 0.14
N GLN A 5 1.06 26.50 -0.08
CA GLN A 5 0.05 25.56 -0.54
C GLN A 5 0.43 25.10 -1.95
N PRO A 6 0.48 23.79 -2.21
CA PRO A 6 0.80 23.28 -3.53
C PRO A 6 -0.23 23.74 -4.56
N LYS A 7 0.25 24.39 -5.63
CA LYS A 7 -0.60 24.92 -6.72
C LYS A 7 -1.00 23.87 -7.77
N TRP A 8 -0.68 22.60 -7.53
CA TRP A 8 -0.74 21.54 -8.54
C TRP A 8 -2.18 21.09 -8.79
N LYS A 9 -2.71 21.41 -9.98
CA LYS A 9 -3.90 20.75 -10.53
C LYS A 9 -3.42 19.60 -11.42
N SER A 10 -3.62 18.34 -11.02
CA SER A 10 -3.53 17.25 -11.98
C SER A 10 -4.78 17.24 -12.86
N GLU A 11 -4.59 17.15 -14.17
CA GLU A 11 -5.66 17.05 -15.19
C GLU A 11 -6.26 15.63 -15.26
N THR A 12 -5.67 14.65 -14.58
CA THR A 12 -6.03 13.21 -14.69
C THR A 12 -6.64 12.61 -13.44
N ALA A 13 -6.84 13.39 -12.37
CA ALA A 13 -7.48 12.85 -11.18
C ALA A 13 -9.01 12.80 -11.38
N GLU A 14 -9.59 11.61 -11.21
CA GLU A 14 -11.04 11.46 -11.11
C GLU A 14 -11.53 12.34 -9.93
N GLU A 15 -12.45 13.27 -10.20
CA GLU A 15 -13.03 14.15 -9.18
C GLU A 15 -13.98 13.34 -8.30
N GLU A 16 -13.45 12.74 -7.22
CA GLU A 16 -14.28 12.19 -6.14
C GLU A 16 -14.85 13.28 -5.22
N THR A 17 -14.43 14.53 -5.40
CA THR A 17 -14.98 15.70 -4.71
C THR A 17 -16.18 16.22 -5.50
N GLY A 18 -17.34 16.37 -4.85
CA GLY A 18 -18.46 17.09 -5.46
C GLY A 18 -18.03 18.47 -5.96
N GLU A 19 -18.57 18.90 -7.10
CA GLU A 19 -18.19 20.15 -7.76
C GLU A 19 -18.04 21.31 -6.76
N GLY A 20 -16.82 21.87 -6.67
CA GLY A 20 -16.53 23.09 -5.91
C GLY A 20 -15.97 22.91 -4.48
N GLN A 21 -15.89 21.69 -3.93
CA GLN A 21 -15.35 21.51 -2.57
C GLN A 21 -13.88 21.03 -2.58
N GLN A 22 -12.97 21.79 -1.95
CA GLN A 22 -11.57 21.37 -1.84
C GLN A 22 -11.44 20.07 -1.02
N PRO A 23 -10.60 19.11 -1.43
CA PRO A 23 -10.36 17.90 -0.66
C PRO A 23 -9.57 18.21 0.61
N ARG A 24 -9.83 17.51 1.70
CA ARG A 24 -9.01 17.54 2.91
C ARG A 24 -7.61 17.02 2.60
N PHE A 25 -7.54 15.88 1.91
CA PHE A 25 -6.28 15.24 1.54
C PHE A 25 -6.07 15.16 0.03
N THR A 26 -4.83 15.27 -0.41
CA THR A 26 -4.43 14.85 -1.76
C THR A 26 -3.29 13.85 -1.65
N MET A 27 -3.54 12.62 -2.07
CA MET A 27 -2.53 11.57 -2.15
C MET A 27 -2.03 11.51 -3.59
N GLY A 28 -0.71 11.42 -3.79
CA GLY A 28 -0.14 11.21 -5.11
C GLY A 28 0.71 9.96 -5.18
N TYR A 29 0.43 9.09 -6.13
CA TYR A 29 1.20 7.87 -6.36
C TYR A 29 1.05 7.36 -7.80
N TRP A 30 1.83 6.35 -8.14
CA TRP A 30 1.65 5.59 -9.38
C TRP A 30 0.22 5.04 -9.50
N GLN A 31 -0.29 4.96 -10.73
CA GLN A 31 -1.53 4.26 -11.07
C GLN A 31 -1.31 2.73 -10.98
N MET A 32 -1.10 2.25 -9.76
CA MET A 32 -0.89 0.85 -9.39
C MET A 32 -1.29 0.67 -7.92
N ARG A 33 -1.40 -0.57 -7.42
CA ARG A 33 -1.56 -0.84 -5.98
C ARG A 33 -0.31 -0.42 -5.22
N GLY A 34 0.80 -1.16 -5.35
CA GLY A 34 2.09 -0.84 -4.74
C GLY A 34 1.98 -0.32 -3.30
N LEU A 35 2.71 0.76 -2.99
CA LEU A 35 2.57 1.45 -1.69
C LEU A 35 1.27 2.27 -1.56
N GLY A 36 0.61 2.59 -2.67
CA GLY A 36 -0.60 3.40 -2.69
C GLY A 36 -1.80 2.67 -2.10
N ALA A 37 -1.88 1.35 -2.24
CA ALA A 37 -2.98 0.53 -1.75
C ALA A 37 -3.24 0.70 -0.24
N ALA A 38 -2.20 0.63 0.59
CA ALA A 38 -2.35 0.81 2.03
C ALA A 38 -2.78 2.24 2.42
N ILE A 39 -2.28 3.25 1.70
CA ILE A 39 -2.68 4.65 1.93
C ILE A 39 -4.13 4.87 1.51
N ARG A 40 -4.57 4.32 0.36
CA ARG A 40 -5.97 4.36 -0.07
C ARG A 40 -6.87 3.71 0.96
N MET A 41 -6.51 2.53 1.48
CA MET A 41 -7.28 1.89 2.55
C MET A 41 -7.41 2.77 3.80
N LEU A 42 -6.33 3.40 4.24
CA LEU A 42 -6.37 4.36 5.37
C LEU A 42 -7.30 5.55 5.09
N LEU A 43 -7.26 6.11 3.89
CA LEU A 43 -8.12 7.23 3.49
C LEU A 43 -9.61 6.82 3.39
N HIS A 44 -9.91 5.65 2.82
CA HIS A 44 -11.26 5.10 2.80
C HIS A 44 -11.77 4.79 4.22
N TRP A 45 -10.90 4.26 5.08
CA TRP A 45 -11.22 4.03 6.49
C TRP A 45 -11.60 5.34 7.19
N GLY A 46 -10.76 6.37 7.09
CA GLY A 46 -11.05 7.69 7.68
C GLY A 46 -12.32 8.32 7.14
N LYS A 47 -12.54 8.26 5.81
CA LYS A 47 -13.78 8.72 5.17
C LYS A 47 -15.01 7.99 5.71
N TYR A 48 -14.89 6.68 5.99
CA TYR A 48 -15.97 5.89 6.57
C TYR A 48 -16.21 6.23 8.04
N THR A 49 -15.17 6.36 8.88
CA THR A 49 -15.37 6.53 10.33
C THR A 49 -15.80 7.94 10.71
N HIS A 50 -15.55 8.93 9.85
CA HIS A 50 -15.93 10.34 10.05
C HIS A 50 -17.19 10.74 9.25
N ARG A 51 -18.21 9.87 9.10
CA ARG A 51 -19.39 10.17 8.25
C ARG A 51 -20.15 11.42 8.74
N GLY A 52 -20.20 12.46 7.92
CA GLY A 52 -20.98 13.69 8.17
C GLY A 52 -20.66 14.90 7.27
N GLY A 53 -19.52 14.89 6.55
CA GLY A 53 -19.12 16.03 5.70
C GLY A 53 -17.60 16.14 5.52
N ALA A 54 -17.13 17.37 5.25
CA ALA A 54 -15.81 17.77 4.74
C ALA A 54 -14.55 17.39 5.55
N GLU A 55 -14.62 16.55 6.59
CA GLU A 55 -13.47 16.29 7.45
C GLU A 55 -12.43 15.33 6.87
N MET A 56 -12.81 14.39 5.97
CA MET A 56 -11.91 13.32 5.50
C MET A 56 -12.08 12.96 4.01
N ASN A 57 -12.57 13.87 3.17
CA ASN A 57 -12.56 13.67 1.71
C ASN A 57 -11.13 13.73 1.16
N PHE A 58 -10.85 13.03 0.08
CA PHE A 58 -9.52 13.02 -0.51
C PHE A 58 -9.57 12.97 -2.03
N LYS A 59 -8.46 13.39 -2.65
CA LYS A 59 -8.18 13.28 -4.08
C LYS A 59 -7.00 12.32 -4.26
N ASP A 60 -7.17 11.29 -5.10
CA ASP A 60 -6.09 10.39 -5.50
C ASP A 60 -5.50 10.83 -6.85
N VAL A 61 -4.31 11.41 -6.82
CA VAL A 61 -3.56 11.82 -8.01
C VAL A 61 -2.76 10.61 -8.50
N GLN A 62 -3.25 10.02 -9.59
CA GLN A 62 -2.69 8.81 -10.17
C GLN A 62 -1.78 9.15 -11.33
N TYR A 63 -0.50 8.86 -11.17
CA TYR A 63 0.50 9.02 -12.20
C TYR A 63 0.53 7.78 -13.09
N ALA A 64 -0.09 7.88 -14.26
CA ALA A 64 -0.04 6.85 -15.28
C ALA A 64 1.39 6.64 -15.78
N GLN A 65 1.67 5.43 -16.20
CA GLN A 65 2.99 5.05 -16.71
C GLN A 65 3.04 5.41 -18.21
N ASP A 66 3.96 6.29 -18.58
CA ASP A 66 4.29 6.55 -19.99
C ASP A 66 5.37 5.57 -20.45
N ALA A 67 5.55 5.43 -21.78
CA ALA A 67 6.48 4.47 -22.37
C ALA A 67 7.94 4.62 -21.89
N ASN A 68 8.32 5.80 -21.41
CA ASN A 68 9.68 6.12 -20.96
C ASN A 68 9.81 6.23 -19.43
N GLY A 69 8.73 6.05 -18.67
CA GLY A 69 8.71 6.24 -17.21
C GLY A 69 8.85 7.71 -16.75
N VAL A 70 8.73 8.69 -17.66
CA VAL A 70 8.80 10.14 -17.41
C VAL A 70 7.42 10.78 -17.62
N ASN A 71 6.63 10.83 -16.55
CA ASN A 71 5.32 11.48 -16.55
C ASN A 71 5.33 12.84 -15.81
N GLU A 72 4.14 13.39 -15.57
CA GLU A 72 3.94 14.69 -14.92
C GLU A 72 4.56 14.79 -13.52
N TRP A 73 4.74 13.65 -12.82
CA TRP A 73 5.48 13.63 -11.56
C TRP A 73 6.90 14.17 -11.74
N PHE A 74 7.64 13.64 -12.71
CA PHE A 74 9.03 14.05 -12.94
C PHE A 74 9.14 15.39 -13.66
N LYS A 75 8.22 15.68 -14.60
CA LYS A 75 8.26 16.89 -15.42
C LYS A 75 7.88 18.15 -14.65
N ARG A 76 6.96 18.04 -13.69
CA ARG A 76 6.34 19.19 -13.02
C ARG A 76 6.25 19.01 -11.50
N ASP A 77 5.47 18.04 -11.04
CA ASP A 77 5.00 18.03 -9.65
C ASP A 77 6.14 17.81 -8.64
N LYS A 78 7.13 16.97 -8.97
CA LYS A 78 8.32 16.78 -8.13
C LYS A 78 9.18 18.04 -8.06
N VAL A 79 9.40 18.71 -9.18
CA VAL A 79 10.24 19.92 -9.25
C VAL A 79 9.62 21.04 -8.44
N GLU A 80 8.31 21.26 -8.61
CA GLU A 80 7.57 22.26 -7.84
C GLU A 80 7.49 21.89 -6.35
N MET A 81 7.29 20.61 -6.00
CA MET A 81 7.32 20.17 -4.61
C MET A 81 8.67 20.41 -3.93
N ILE A 82 9.78 20.11 -4.60
CA ILE A 82 11.14 20.36 -4.06
C ILE A 82 11.32 21.85 -3.77
N LYS A 83 10.87 22.70 -4.70
CA LYS A 83 11.03 24.15 -4.61
C LYS A 83 10.15 24.77 -3.52
N ASP A 84 8.88 24.38 -3.48
CA ASP A 84 7.86 25.14 -2.78
C ASP A 84 7.30 24.43 -1.53
N ALA A 85 7.54 23.13 -1.31
CA ALA A 85 6.84 22.40 -0.24
C ALA A 85 7.74 21.46 0.59
N ASN A 86 8.44 20.52 -0.05
CA ASN A 86 9.22 19.51 0.64
C ASN A 86 10.42 19.07 -0.22
N PRO A 87 11.68 19.37 0.19
CA PRO A 87 12.87 19.00 -0.58
C PRO A 87 13.11 17.49 -0.65
N LEU A 88 12.45 16.69 0.20
CA LEU A 88 12.49 15.23 0.16
C LEU A 88 11.48 14.62 -0.83
N ALA A 89 10.95 15.43 -1.76
CA ALA A 89 9.90 15.07 -2.70
C ALA A 89 10.07 13.66 -3.30
N ASN A 90 9.14 12.79 -2.97
CA ASN A 90 9.06 11.42 -3.46
C ASN A 90 7.60 10.97 -3.48
N ILE A 91 7.29 9.92 -4.25
CA ILE A 91 5.98 9.28 -4.24
C ILE A 91 6.05 7.92 -3.50
N PRO A 92 5.08 7.59 -2.63
CA PRO A 92 3.86 8.36 -2.41
C PRO A 92 4.10 9.65 -1.61
N TYR A 93 3.26 10.65 -1.88
CA TYR A 93 3.11 11.86 -1.06
C TYR A 93 1.67 12.00 -0.57
N LEU A 94 1.50 12.76 0.51
CA LEU A 94 0.21 13.18 1.06
C LEU A 94 0.25 14.69 1.36
N ILE A 95 -0.71 15.42 0.84
CA ILE A 95 -0.98 16.81 1.21
C ILE A 95 -2.19 16.82 2.14
N ASP A 96 -2.03 17.42 3.32
CA ASP A 96 -3.14 17.79 4.19
C ASP A 96 -3.38 19.29 4.02
N HIS A 97 -4.45 19.65 3.30
CA HIS A 97 -4.71 21.03 2.89
C HIS A 97 -5.10 21.93 4.07
N GLU A 98 -5.81 21.37 5.05
CA GLU A 98 -6.26 22.12 6.21
C GLU A 98 -5.09 22.40 7.17
N GLU A 99 -4.22 21.41 7.40
CA GLU A 99 -3.01 21.58 8.23
C GLU A 99 -1.87 22.25 7.47
N LYS A 100 -2.01 22.39 6.16
CA LYS A 100 -1.00 22.95 5.26
C LYS A 100 0.32 22.16 5.32
N LYS A 101 0.23 20.82 5.29
CA LYS A 101 1.37 19.90 5.39
C LYS A 101 1.56 19.12 4.10
N THR A 102 2.82 18.99 3.66
CA THR A 102 3.22 18.07 2.58
C THR A 102 4.14 17.00 3.17
N ILE A 103 3.65 15.76 3.17
CA ILE A 103 4.29 14.61 3.79
C ILE A 103 4.70 13.65 2.69
N VAL A 104 5.92 13.14 2.78
CA VAL A 104 6.50 12.14 1.87
C VAL A 104 7.04 10.99 2.72
N GLN A 105 7.47 9.91 2.06
CA GLN A 105 7.86 8.63 2.68
C GLN A 105 6.66 7.85 3.20
N PHE A 106 6.46 6.66 2.63
CA PHE A 106 5.30 5.82 2.90
C PHE A 106 5.01 5.57 4.38
N LEU A 107 6.00 5.14 5.16
CA LEU A 107 5.80 4.84 6.58
C LEU A 107 5.44 6.10 7.39
N CYS A 108 5.99 7.27 7.01
CA CYS A 108 5.63 8.54 7.63
C CYS A 108 4.19 8.96 7.30
N ILE A 109 3.76 8.74 6.06
CA ILE A 109 2.36 8.97 5.64
C ILE A 109 1.40 8.07 6.43
N CYS A 110 1.71 6.78 6.58
CA CYS A 110 0.90 5.85 7.34
C CYS A 110 0.80 6.23 8.82
N ASP A 111 1.93 6.58 9.46
CA ASP A 111 1.97 7.04 10.86
C ASP A 111 1.20 8.36 11.06
N TYR A 112 1.29 9.28 10.10
CA TYR A 112 0.52 10.53 10.13
C TYR A 112 -0.98 10.26 10.02
N LEU A 113 -1.41 9.53 8.99
CA LEU A 113 -2.82 9.23 8.75
C LEU A 113 -3.40 8.41 9.89
N GLY A 114 -2.68 7.41 10.39
CA GLY A 114 -3.14 6.54 11.46
C GLY A 114 -3.55 7.30 12.71
N ARG A 115 -2.73 8.28 13.13
CA ARG A 115 -3.08 9.19 14.23
C ARG A 115 -4.20 10.15 13.85
N LYS A 116 -4.17 10.70 12.63
CA LYS A 116 -5.15 11.69 12.16
C LYS A 116 -6.57 11.13 12.09
N ILE A 117 -6.73 9.86 11.74
CA ILE A 117 -8.03 9.17 11.65
C ILE A 117 -8.37 8.35 12.91
N GLY A 118 -7.54 8.43 13.95
CA GLY A 118 -7.79 7.82 15.26
C GLY A 118 -7.60 6.30 15.34
N VAL A 119 -6.89 5.67 14.39
CA VAL A 119 -6.56 4.22 14.49
C VAL A 119 -5.27 3.98 15.26
N ASP A 120 -4.39 4.97 15.35
CA ASP A 120 -3.17 4.92 16.16
C ASP A 120 -3.26 5.86 17.36
N GLU A 121 -2.67 5.44 18.48
CA GLU A 121 -2.58 6.27 19.68
C GLU A 121 -1.58 7.42 19.47
N THR A 122 -1.73 8.50 20.25
CA THR A 122 -0.89 9.70 20.16
C THR A 122 0.08 9.86 21.33
N ASP A 123 -0.02 9.05 22.39
CA ASP A 123 0.84 9.11 23.57
C ASP A 123 2.25 8.58 23.24
N GLU A 124 3.31 9.25 23.70
CA GLU A 124 4.69 8.79 23.53
C GLU A 124 5.03 7.52 24.32
N ASN A 125 4.29 7.24 25.40
CA ASN A 125 4.46 6.03 26.21
C ASN A 125 3.53 4.88 25.77
N SER A 126 2.85 5.03 24.63
CA SER A 126 1.93 4.01 24.13
C SER A 126 2.67 2.76 23.66
N ASP A 127 2.41 1.63 24.33
CA ASP A 127 2.86 0.33 23.84
C ASP A 127 2.22 -0.02 22.48
N GLN A 128 1.00 0.48 22.20
CA GLN A 128 0.36 0.28 20.90
C GLN A 128 1.19 0.90 19.79
N ARG A 129 1.73 2.11 19.99
CA ARG A 129 2.58 2.76 19.00
C ARG A 129 3.88 2.00 18.78
N LEU A 130 4.51 1.50 19.85
CA LEU A 130 5.72 0.70 19.72
C LEU A 130 5.47 -0.61 18.96
N ARG A 131 4.34 -1.29 19.22
CA ARG A 131 3.93 -2.48 18.46
C ARG A 131 3.65 -2.13 17.00
N ASN A 132 2.90 -1.05 16.75
CA ASN A 132 2.54 -0.60 15.41
C ASN A 132 3.79 -0.27 14.57
N ALA A 133 4.76 0.45 15.15
CA ALA A 133 6.01 0.79 14.48
C ALA A 133 6.86 -0.44 14.15
N GLN A 134 7.01 -1.38 15.09
CA GLN A 134 7.75 -2.63 14.87
C GLN A 134 7.17 -3.44 13.71
N ILE A 135 5.85 -3.60 13.70
CA ILE A 135 5.18 -4.33 12.62
C ILE A 135 5.26 -3.58 11.30
N ALA A 136 5.08 -2.25 11.31
CA ALA A 136 5.22 -1.45 10.09
C ALA A 136 6.61 -1.63 9.44
N MET A 137 7.68 -1.71 10.25
CA MET A 137 9.04 -1.96 9.76
C MET A 137 9.23 -3.41 9.27
N GLU A 138 8.78 -4.42 10.01
CA GLU A 138 8.91 -5.83 9.59
C GLU A 138 8.12 -6.12 8.30
N ILE A 139 6.93 -5.52 8.13
CA ILE A 139 6.15 -5.63 6.89
C ILE A 139 6.84 -4.86 5.75
N PHE A 140 7.52 -3.74 6.03
CA PHE A 140 8.28 -3.03 5.00
C PHE A 140 9.48 -3.85 4.49
N ASP A 141 10.14 -4.62 5.36
CA ASP A 141 11.18 -5.57 4.96
C ASP A 141 10.61 -6.72 4.10
N LEU A 142 9.44 -7.23 4.48
CA LEU A 142 8.71 -8.20 3.66
C LEU A 142 8.40 -7.63 2.27
N ARG A 143 7.91 -6.39 2.20
CA ARG A 143 7.67 -5.68 0.93
C ARG A 143 8.96 -5.55 0.12
N ASN A 144 10.06 -5.16 0.74
CA ASN A 144 11.35 -5.02 0.06
C ASN A 144 11.85 -6.35 -0.53
N SER A 145 11.46 -7.49 0.04
CA SER A 145 11.76 -8.80 -0.55
C SER A 145 11.03 -9.02 -1.89
N VAL A 146 9.77 -8.58 -2.02
CA VAL A 146 9.02 -8.61 -3.29
C VAL A 146 9.66 -7.68 -4.31
N ILE A 147 10.13 -6.51 -3.88
CA ILE A 147 10.82 -5.55 -4.77
C ILE A 147 12.05 -6.18 -5.43
N ARG A 148 12.80 -7.04 -4.71
CA ARG A 148 13.95 -7.78 -5.26
C ARG A 148 13.54 -8.86 -6.26
N LEU A 149 12.29 -9.33 -6.21
CA LEU A 149 11.73 -10.30 -7.13
C LEU A 149 11.18 -9.65 -8.41
N VAL A 150 10.66 -8.42 -8.33
CA VAL A 150 9.89 -7.82 -9.45
C VAL A 150 10.58 -6.63 -10.16
N TYR A 151 11.61 -6.03 -9.56
CA TYR A 151 12.34 -4.89 -10.13
C TYR A 151 13.81 -5.21 -10.39
N LYS A 152 14.39 -4.56 -11.41
CA LYS A 152 15.82 -4.63 -11.75
C LYS A 152 16.70 -3.94 -10.69
N PHE A 153 17.17 -4.73 -9.74
CA PHE A 153 18.31 -4.44 -8.86
C PHE A 153 19.52 -5.33 -9.19
N PRO A 154 20.74 -4.99 -8.72
CA PRO A 154 21.85 -5.94 -8.78
C PRO A 154 21.43 -7.29 -8.16
N ASN A 155 21.64 -8.40 -8.89
CA ASN A 155 21.24 -9.77 -8.53
C ASN A 155 19.73 -10.04 -8.43
N SER A 156 18.88 -9.25 -9.09
CA SER A 156 17.43 -9.48 -9.18
C SER A 156 17.01 -10.22 -10.45
N VAL A 157 15.74 -10.62 -10.45
CA VAL A 157 14.99 -11.14 -11.60
C VAL A 157 14.87 -10.08 -12.69
N ARG A 158 15.17 -10.47 -13.93
CA ARG A 158 15.28 -9.58 -15.10
C ARG A 158 14.22 -9.84 -16.16
N THR A 159 13.56 -10.99 -16.12
CA THR A 159 12.54 -11.41 -17.09
C THR A 159 11.33 -12.03 -16.39
N GLN A 160 10.20 -12.11 -17.10
CA GLN A 160 9.00 -12.77 -16.60
C GLN A 160 9.20 -14.27 -16.40
N SER A 161 10.03 -14.92 -17.21
CA SER A 161 10.39 -16.34 -17.03
C SER A 161 11.15 -16.55 -15.72
N GLU A 162 12.16 -15.71 -15.45
CA GLU A 162 12.92 -15.77 -14.20
C GLU A 162 12.02 -15.48 -12.98
N PHE A 163 10.98 -14.65 -13.13
CA PHE A 163 10.02 -14.39 -12.06
C PHE A 163 9.31 -15.69 -11.66
N TYR A 164 8.71 -16.39 -12.62
CA TYR A 164 8.00 -17.64 -12.35
C TYR A 164 8.92 -18.74 -11.80
N GLU A 165 10.17 -18.81 -12.27
CA GLU A 165 11.17 -19.74 -11.76
C GLU A 165 11.53 -19.47 -10.29
N ARG A 166 11.70 -18.19 -9.92
CA ARG A 166 12.10 -17.77 -8.57
C ARG A 166 10.95 -17.66 -7.58
N LEU A 167 9.71 -17.59 -8.06
CA LEU A 167 8.53 -17.38 -7.22
C LEU A 167 8.37 -18.41 -6.09
N PRO A 168 8.54 -19.73 -6.33
CA PRO A 168 8.40 -20.73 -5.26
C PRO A 168 9.47 -20.58 -4.17
N GLU A 169 10.71 -20.27 -4.56
CA GLU A 169 11.82 -20.01 -3.63
C GLU A 169 11.52 -18.76 -2.78
N HIS A 170 11.05 -17.70 -3.41
CA HIS A 170 10.68 -16.45 -2.75
C HIS A 170 9.55 -16.64 -1.73
N LEU A 171 8.45 -17.30 -2.11
CA LEU A 171 7.34 -17.57 -1.19
C LEU A 171 7.79 -18.46 -0.03
N GLY A 172 8.63 -19.46 -0.31
CA GLY A 172 9.26 -20.29 0.72
C GLY A 172 10.10 -19.47 1.71
N ALA A 173 10.86 -18.48 1.24
CA ALA A 173 11.61 -17.57 2.10
C ALA A 173 10.70 -16.67 2.95
N CYS A 174 9.59 -16.17 2.37
CA CYS A 174 8.61 -15.33 3.07
C CYS A 174 7.92 -16.04 4.23
N LYS A 175 7.80 -17.38 4.21
CA LYS A 175 7.25 -18.17 5.33
C LYS A 175 7.97 -17.91 6.65
N LYS A 176 9.25 -17.54 6.64
CA LYS A 176 9.99 -17.16 7.86
C LYS A 176 9.37 -15.94 8.53
N THR A 177 9.06 -14.90 7.75
CA THR A 177 8.39 -13.69 8.25
C THR A 177 6.96 -14.00 8.66
N TYR A 178 6.22 -14.81 7.90
CA TYR A 178 4.85 -15.23 8.29
C TYR A 178 4.85 -15.96 9.65
N LYS A 179 5.84 -16.84 9.90
CA LYS A 179 5.98 -17.48 11.20
C LYS A 179 6.20 -16.48 12.34
N LYS A 180 7.00 -15.43 12.11
CA LYS A 180 7.16 -14.34 13.10
C LYS A 180 5.84 -13.62 13.37
N LEU A 181 5.12 -13.24 12.31
CA LEU A 181 3.85 -12.52 12.41
C LEU A 181 2.74 -13.36 13.07
N GLU A 182 2.63 -14.65 12.73
CA GLU A 182 1.73 -15.60 13.39
C GLU A 182 2.06 -15.73 14.88
N SER A 183 3.36 -15.88 15.20
CA SER A 183 3.84 -15.98 16.57
C SER A 183 3.59 -14.69 17.36
N TRP A 184 3.67 -13.53 16.71
CA TRP A 184 3.35 -12.23 17.30
C TRP A 184 1.87 -12.14 17.68
N LEU A 185 0.96 -12.47 16.76
CA LEU A 185 -0.48 -12.49 17.03
C LEU A 185 -0.84 -13.52 18.11
N GLN A 186 -0.13 -14.64 18.17
CA GLN A 186 -0.30 -15.64 19.21
C GLN A 186 0.19 -15.14 20.57
N PHE A 187 1.40 -14.56 20.63
CA PHE A 187 2.02 -14.09 21.86
C PHE A 187 1.18 -13.02 22.56
N HIS A 188 0.59 -12.10 21.81
CA HIS A 188 -0.26 -11.04 22.35
C HIS A 188 -1.74 -11.43 22.48
N ASP A 189 -2.15 -12.61 21.98
CA ASP A 189 -3.55 -12.99 21.79
C ASP A 189 -4.38 -11.93 21.05
N PHE A 190 -3.85 -11.46 19.91
CA PHE A 190 -4.48 -10.42 19.10
C PHE A 190 -5.11 -10.96 17.81
N THR A 191 -6.08 -10.21 17.30
CA THR A 191 -6.55 -10.34 15.91
C THR A 191 -5.81 -9.35 14.99
N TYR A 192 -5.52 -8.13 15.46
CA TYR A 192 -4.79 -7.09 14.72
C TYR A 192 -3.40 -6.88 15.32
N PHE A 193 -2.43 -6.42 14.54
CA PHE A 193 -1.03 -6.53 14.92
C PHE A 193 -0.61 -5.66 16.12
N ALA A 194 -1.28 -4.53 16.34
CA ALA A 194 -0.95 -3.66 17.48
C ALA A 194 -2.01 -3.62 18.60
N LYS A 195 -3.21 -4.16 18.35
CA LYS A 195 -4.35 -4.18 19.30
C LYS A 195 -5.15 -5.47 19.16
N LYS A 196 -5.88 -5.87 20.21
CA LYS A 196 -6.68 -7.10 20.21
C LYS A 196 -7.80 -7.08 19.16
N ASP A 197 -8.64 -6.05 19.20
CA ASP A 197 -9.93 -6.01 18.49
C ASP A 197 -10.13 -4.77 17.60
N ALA A 198 -9.07 -4.02 17.31
CA ALA A 198 -9.13 -2.83 16.45
C ALA A 198 -7.89 -2.69 15.56
N VAL A 199 -8.08 -2.17 14.34
CA VAL A 199 -6.98 -1.89 13.40
C VAL A 199 -6.10 -0.74 13.87
N SER A 200 -4.85 -0.77 13.42
CA SER A 200 -3.83 0.28 13.49
C SER A 200 -3.24 0.49 12.10
N SER A 201 -2.46 1.55 11.88
CA SER A 201 -1.96 1.85 10.53
C SER A 201 -1.09 0.74 9.91
N CYS A 202 -0.37 -0.04 10.71
CA CYS A 202 0.43 -1.17 10.20
C CYS A 202 -0.42 -2.29 9.59
N ASP A 203 -1.66 -2.49 10.04
CA ASP A 203 -2.54 -3.56 9.61
C ASP A 203 -2.91 -3.42 8.12
N PHE A 204 -3.04 -2.19 7.62
CA PHE A 204 -3.39 -1.94 6.22
C PHE A 204 -2.27 -2.39 5.27
N HIS A 205 -1.00 -2.12 5.61
CA HIS A 205 0.13 -2.60 4.80
C HIS A 205 0.33 -4.10 4.97
N ALA A 206 0.12 -4.64 6.17
CA ALA A 206 0.20 -6.07 6.42
C ALA A 206 -0.85 -6.84 5.59
N PHE A 207 -2.08 -6.34 5.54
CA PHE A 207 -3.14 -6.87 4.69
C PHE A 207 -2.72 -6.85 3.22
N GLU A 208 -2.25 -5.71 2.70
CA GLU A 208 -1.82 -5.59 1.30
C GLU A 208 -0.75 -6.61 0.94
N MET A 209 0.26 -6.79 1.78
CA MET A 209 1.33 -7.75 1.53
C MET A 209 0.84 -9.20 1.54
N ILE A 210 -0.04 -9.54 2.48
CA ILE A 210 -0.63 -10.88 2.56
C ILE A 210 -1.50 -11.15 1.34
N ASP A 211 -2.34 -10.19 0.94
CA ASP A 211 -3.22 -10.28 -0.22
C ASP A 211 -2.43 -10.48 -1.53
N GLN A 212 -1.32 -9.76 -1.71
CA GLN A 212 -0.42 -9.94 -2.84
C GLN A 212 0.23 -11.33 -2.86
N HIS A 213 0.71 -11.84 -1.72
CA HIS A 213 1.32 -13.15 -1.66
C HIS A 213 0.33 -14.29 -1.91
N GLU A 214 -0.92 -14.18 -1.44
CA GLU A 214 -1.96 -15.16 -1.79
C GLU A 214 -2.20 -15.16 -3.30
N HIS A 215 -2.20 -14.00 -3.96
CA HIS A 215 -2.23 -13.94 -5.41
C HIS A 215 -1.00 -14.60 -6.05
N TYR A 216 0.22 -14.30 -5.57
CA TYR A 216 1.45 -14.94 -6.06
C TYR A 216 1.44 -16.46 -5.90
N GLN A 217 0.83 -16.96 -4.84
CA GLN A 217 0.70 -18.40 -4.63
C GLN A 217 -0.11 -19.06 -5.76
N THR A 218 -1.09 -18.38 -6.35
CA THR A 218 -1.87 -18.87 -7.51
C THR A 218 -1.07 -18.92 -8.81
N LEU A 219 0.08 -18.24 -8.88
CA LEU A 219 0.92 -18.15 -10.06
C LEU A 219 2.03 -19.20 -10.10
N VAL A 220 2.19 -19.96 -9.02
CA VAL A 220 3.23 -21.01 -8.91
C VAL A 220 2.91 -22.16 -9.85
N ARG A 221 3.88 -22.52 -10.69
CA ARG A 221 3.82 -23.63 -11.65
C ARG A 221 4.83 -24.72 -11.29
N GLU A 222 4.55 -25.95 -11.69
CA GLU A 222 5.53 -27.04 -11.69
C GLU A 222 6.57 -26.85 -12.81
N LYS A 223 7.67 -27.61 -12.76
CA LYS A 223 8.76 -27.50 -13.76
C LYS A 223 8.29 -27.80 -15.19
N ASP A 224 7.19 -28.51 -15.29
CA ASP A 224 6.47 -29.00 -16.46
C ASP A 224 5.54 -27.92 -17.06
N GLY A 225 5.35 -26.79 -16.35
CA GLY A 225 4.48 -25.69 -16.74
C GLY A 225 3.05 -25.78 -16.20
N GLU A 226 2.66 -26.92 -15.64
CA GLU A 226 1.34 -27.16 -15.05
C GLU A 226 1.11 -26.32 -13.79
N ALA A 227 -0.12 -25.82 -13.62
CA ALA A 227 -0.50 -25.10 -12.41
C ALA A 227 -0.60 -26.08 -11.24
N VAL A 228 0.06 -25.78 -10.12
CA VAL A 228 -0.06 -26.61 -8.92
C VAL A 228 -1.21 -26.07 -8.08
N GLU A 229 -2.16 -26.93 -7.74
CA GLU A 229 -3.16 -26.62 -6.71
C GLU A 229 -2.46 -26.61 -5.33
N LYS A 230 -1.69 -25.55 -5.06
CA LYS A 230 -1.11 -25.33 -3.74
C LYS A 230 -2.13 -24.61 -2.86
N GLN A 231 -2.31 -25.13 -1.65
CA GLN A 231 -2.99 -24.37 -0.61
C GLN A 231 -2.30 -23.02 -0.42
N GLY A 232 -3.09 -21.96 -0.25
CA GLY A 232 -2.60 -20.60 0.03
C GLY A 232 -1.62 -20.60 1.20
N MET A 233 -0.68 -19.64 1.24
CA MET A 233 0.26 -19.54 2.37
C MET A 233 -0.49 -19.46 3.69
N LEU A 234 -1.65 -18.80 3.70
CA LEU A 234 -2.53 -18.68 4.87
C LEU A 234 -3.06 -20.01 5.43
N SER A 235 -3.00 -21.14 4.71
CA SER A 235 -3.40 -22.43 5.26
C SER A 235 -2.51 -22.91 6.41
N GLU A 236 -1.25 -22.46 6.45
CA GLU A 236 -0.27 -22.77 7.48
C GLU A 236 -0.32 -21.82 8.69
N PHE A 237 -1.05 -20.69 8.58
CA PHE A 237 -1.02 -19.59 9.54
C PHE A 237 -2.44 -19.16 9.92
N PRO A 238 -3.13 -19.87 10.85
CA PRO A 238 -4.53 -19.64 11.14
C PRO A 238 -4.86 -18.25 11.70
N ARG A 239 -3.98 -17.61 12.48
CA ARG A 239 -4.21 -16.24 12.97
C ARG A 239 -4.05 -15.22 11.84
N LEU A 240 -3.05 -15.37 10.98
CA LEU A 240 -2.92 -14.54 9.77
C LEU A 240 -4.12 -14.73 8.83
N LYS A 241 -4.62 -15.96 8.69
CA LYS A 241 -5.82 -16.24 7.89
C LYS A 241 -7.05 -15.52 8.46
N LYS A 242 -7.22 -15.56 9.79
CA LYS A 242 -8.28 -14.81 10.48
C LYS A 242 -8.11 -13.30 10.24
N PHE A 243 -6.93 -12.75 10.47
CA PHE A 243 -6.62 -11.34 10.25
C PHE A 243 -6.96 -10.88 8.83
N HIS A 244 -6.54 -11.64 7.80
CA HIS A 244 -6.81 -11.32 6.41
C HIS A 244 -8.32 -11.31 6.11
N ALA A 245 -9.05 -12.34 6.57
CA ALA A 245 -10.49 -12.41 6.39
C ALA A 245 -11.25 -11.28 7.11
N GLU A 246 -10.84 -10.94 8.33
CA GLU A 246 -11.41 -9.84 9.13
C GLU A 246 -11.22 -8.51 8.39
N MET A 247 -9.98 -8.18 8.00
CA MET A 247 -9.66 -6.98 7.21
C MET A 247 -10.48 -6.91 5.91
N LYS A 248 -10.58 -8.04 5.19
CA LYS A 248 -11.32 -8.12 3.92
C LYS A 248 -12.82 -7.86 4.08
N SER A 249 -13.39 -8.20 5.25
CA SER A 249 -14.83 -8.07 5.53
C SER A 249 -15.22 -6.73 6.17
N ARG A 250 -14.25 -5.87 6.53
CA ARG A 250 -14.51 -4.59 7.19
C ARG A 250 -15.42 -3.68 6.35
N PRO A 251 -16.56 -3.21 6.88
CA PRO A 251 -17.43 -2.29 6.16
C PRO A 251 -16.73 -0.96 5.83
N GLU A 252 -15.75 -0.55 6.63
CA GLU A 252 -14.90 0.62 6.39
C GLU A 252 -14.11 0.55 5.09
N LEU A 253 -13.74 -0.66 4.67
CA LEU A 253 -12.94 -0.91 3.47
C LEU A 253 -13.78 -1.40 2.29
N LYS A 254 -15.09 -1.58 2.46
CA LYS A 254 -15.98 -2.07 1.40
C LYS A 254 -15.87 -1.21 0.14
N ALA A 255 -15.93 0.11 0.28
CA ALA A 255 -15.82 1.04 -0.85
C ALA A 255 -14.47 0.91 -1.59
N TYR A 256 -13.38 0.71 -0.86
CA TYR A 256 -12.06 0.48 -1.46
C TYR A 256 -12.01 -0.84 -2.22
N PHE A 257 -12.48 -1.94 -1.63
CA PHE A 257 -12.47 -3.25 -2.31
C PHE A 257 -13.42 -3.31 -3.50
N GLU A 258 -14.41 -2.43 -3.56
CA GLU A 258 -15.31 -2.27 -4.70
C GLU A 258 -14.75 -1.35 -5.79
N SER A 259 -13.69 -0.58 -5.51
CA SER A 259 -13.12 0.43 -6.40
C SER A 259 -12.29 -0.16 -7.55
N LYS A 260 -12.03 0.66 -8.58
CA LYS A 260 -11.16 0.29 -9.70
C LYS A 260 -9.71 0.09 -9.23
N GLU A 261 -9.26 0.91 -8.29
CA GLU A 261 -7.90 0.86 -7.72
C GLU A 261 -7.59 -0.51 -7.11
N TYR A 262 -8.57 -1.16 -6.47
CA TYR A 262 -8.35 -2.50 -5.91
C TYR A 262 -8.49 -3.60 -6.97
N LYS A 263 -9.50 -3.49 -7.85
CA LYS A 263 -9.88 -4.55 -8.80
C LYS A 263 -9.02 -4.61 -10.05
N GLU A 264 -8.53 -3.46 -10.51
CA GLU A 264 -7.94 -3.31 -11.84
C GLU A 264 -6.49 -2.84 -11.80
N PHE A 265 -6.00 -2.24 -10.72
CA PHE A 265 -4.60 -1.80 -10.72
C PHE A 265 -3.63 -2.95 -10.59
N GLN A 266 -2.57 -2.87 -11.40
CA GLN A 266 -1.40 -3.73 -11.31
C GLN A 266 -0.80 -3.68 -9.89
N LEU A 267 -0.15 -4.76 -9.48
CA LEU A 267 0.51 -4.82 -8.16
C LEU A 267 1.78 -3.97 -8.13
N ASN A 268 2.53 -3.96 -9.24
CA ASN A 268 3.79 -3.23 -9.41
C ASN A 268 3.76 -2.34 -10.66
N ASN A 269 4.78 -1.50 -10.81
CA ASN A 269 4.87 -0.55 -11.91
C ASN A 269 5.30 -1.28 -13.19
N HIS A 270 4.42 -1.49 -14.17
CA HIS A 270 4.73 -2.12 -15.46
C HIS A 270 6.05 -1.68 -16.13
N THR A 271 6.35 -0.38 -16.16
CA THR A 271 7.52 0.14 -16.91
C THR A 271 8.83 -0.10 -16.16
N LEU A 272 8.79 -0.04 -14.83
CA LEU A 272 9.96 -0.21 -13.96
C LEU A 272 10.14 -1.67 -13.50
N ALA A 273 9.04 -2.37 -13.25
CA ALA A 273 8.96 -3.80 -12.93
C ALA A 273 9.14 -4.59 -14.22
N ASN A 274 10.41 -4.73 -14.61
CA ASN A 274 10.80 -5.36 -15.87
C ASN A 274 10.53 -6.86 -15.91
N SER A 275 10.28 -7.51 -14.76
CA SER A 275 10.04 -8.95 -14.69
C SER A 275 8.55 -9.27 -14.56
N TRP A 276 7.81 -8.61 -13.68
CA TRP A 276 6.37 -8.89 -13.50
C TRP A 276 5.66 -7.75 -12.76
N ASP A 277 4.52 -7.29 -13.29
CA ASP A 277 3.73 -6.16 -12.78
C ASP A 277 2.39 -6.57 -12.15
N GLY A 278 1.86 -7.71 -12.55
CA GLY A 278 0.67 -8.33 -11.99
C GLY A 278 -0.63 -8.01 -12.67
N PRO A 279 -1.74 -8.64 -12.23
CA PRO A 279 -3.02 -8.51 -12.91
C PRO A 279 -3.49 -7.06 -12.87
N GLY A 280 -3.84 -6.54 -14.03
CA GLY A 280 -4.43 -5.23 -14.30
C GLY A 280 -4.82 -5.13 -15.77
N PRO A 281 -5.35 -4.02 -16.31
CA PRO A 281 -5.81 -3.98 -17.71
C PRO A 281 -4.70 -4.32 -18.74
N SER A 282 -3.42 -4.20 -18.35
CA SER A 282 -2.25 -4.65 -19.12
C SER A 282 -1.97 -6.15 -19.08
N SER A 283 -2.55 -6.91 -18.16
CA SER A 283 -2.40 -8.38 -18.05
C SER A 283 -3.34 -9.15 -18.99
N LYS A 284 -4.13 -8.45 -19.81
CA LYS A 284 -4.77 -9.00 -21.01
C LYS A 284 -3.80 -8.83 -22.19
N ARG A 285 -2.78 -9.69 -22.25
CA ARG A 285 -2.00 -9.92 -23.47
C ARG A 285 -1.84 -11.42 -23.68
#